data_AF-R7UJE5-F1
#
_entry.id   AF-R7UJE5-F1
#
_cell.length_a   1.000
_cell.length_b   1.000
_cell.length_c   1.000
_cell.angle_alpha   90.00
_cell.angle_beta   90.00
_cell.angle_gamma   90.00
#
_symmetry.space_group_name_H-M   'P 1'
#
loop_
_entity.id
_entity.type
_entity.pdbx_description
1 polymer ?
#
loop_
_entity_poly.entity_id
_entity_poly.type
_entity_poly.pdbx_seq_one_letter_code
_entity_poly.pdbx_strand_id
1 'polypeptide(L)'
;MNECLGETGVDYDKDCHECINIIGSYTCRCDHGYELLPSGTSCRDVDECERGTYDVDCHICVNLIGGHTCLCNDTYTLDTKNNNETCIDPSKQSSTSSSIGIIIGMVFALLLLIAAAVAVACLIKKRRRAEKNAYTSAKVPDSEKMEPNEYEELQ
;
A
#
# COMPACT_ATOMS: atom_id res chain seq x y z
N MET A 1 0.79 3.93 -51.88
CA MET A 1 1.09 5.30 -51.43
C MET A 1 1.12 5.26 -49.91
N ASN A 2 1.88 6.14 -49.27
CA ASN A 2 1.81 6.29 -47.82
C ASN A 2 1.39 7.72 -47.51
N GLU A 3 0.12 7.88 -47.22
CA GLU A 3 -0.60 9.11 -47.00
C GLU A 3 -0.18 9.80 -45.68
N CYS A 4 0.53 9.08 -44.81
CA CYS A 4 1.16 9.64 -43.60
C CYS A 4 2.52 10.30 -43.86
N LEU A 5 3.12 10.08 -45.03
CA LEU A 5 4.39 10.70 -45.42
C LEU A 5 4.10 11.81 -46.44
N GLY A 6 3.94 13.05 -45.98
CA GLY A 6 3.68 14.20 -46.86
C GLY A 6 2.67 15.21 -46.29
N GLU A 7 1.94 15.90 -47.17
CA GLU A 7 1.00 17.00 -46.84
C GLU A 7 -0.32 16.54 -46.19
N THR A 8 -0.47 15.28 -45.83
CA THR A 8 -1.71 14.72 -45.27
C THR A 8 -1.48 13.89 -44.00
N GLY A 9 -0.25 13.88 -43.46
CA GLY A 9 0.08 13.18 -42.22
C GLY A 9 0.25 14.11 -41.02
N VAL A 10 0.74 13.55 -39.91
CA VAL A 10 1.11 14.24 -38.65
C VAL A 10 1.99 15.49 -38.87
N ASP A 11 2.84 15.46 -39.90
CA ASP A 11 3.74 16.58 -40.22
C ASP A 11 3.01 17.81 -40.77
N TYR A 12 1.79 17.64 -41.30
CA TYR A 12 1.01 18.71 -41.93
C TYR A 12 -0.28 19.03 -41.16
N ASP A 13 -0.99 18.02 -40.67
CA ASP A 13 -2.18 18.19 -39.84
C ASP A 13 -1.80 18.07 -38.36
N LYS A 14 -1.64 19.22 -37.70
CA LYS A 14 -1.27 19.30 -36.27
C LYS A 14 -2.33 18.72 -35.35
N ASP A 15 -3.56 18.56 -35.82
CA ASP A 15 -4.65 17.99 -35.03
C ASP A 15 -4.71 16.46 -35.19
N CYS A 16 -3.86 15.85 -36.02
CA CYS A 16 -3.67 14.40 -36.07
C CYS A 16 -2.48 14.01 -35.18
N HIS A 17 -2.69 13.35 -34.05
CA HIS A 17 -1.59 12.96 -33.14
C HIS A 17 -0.77 11.78 -33.65
N GLU A 18 -1.45 10.78 -34.22
CA GLU A 18 -0.79 9.65 -34.86
C GLU A 18 -1.50 9.26 -36.16
N CYS A 19 -0.78 9.31 -37.28
CA CYS A 19 -1.32 8.93 -38.58
C CYS A 19 -1.20 7.42 -38.83
N ILE A 20 -2.31 6.81 -39.25
CA ILE A 20 -2.40 5.41 -39.67
C ILE A 20 -2.67 5.39 -41.17
N ASN A 21 -1.73 4.83 -41.93
CA ASN A 21 -1.82 4.76 -43.38
C ASN A 21 -2.83 3.69 -43.83
N ILE A 22 -3.72 4.06 -44.75
CA ILE A 22 -4.71 3.16 -45.36
C ILE A 22 -4.52 3.23 -46.87
N ILE A 23 -4.78 2.15 -47.61
CA ILE A 23 -4.64 2.22 -49.07
C ILE A 23 -5.71 3.17 -49.62
N GLY A 24 -5.28 4.33 -50.14
CA GLY A 24 -6.17 5.34 -50.73
C GLY A 24 -6.72 6.35 -49.73
N SER A 25 -6.27 6.35 -48.47
CA SER A 25 -6.66 7.30 -47.42
C SER A 25 -5.67 7.26 -46.25
N TYR A 26 -5.93 8.04 -45.20
CA TYR A 26 -5.36 7.82 -43.88
C TYR A 26 -6.45 7.94 -42.82
N THR A 27 -6.14 7.53 -41.60
CA THR A 27 -6.95 7.82 -40.41
C THR A 27 -6.02 8.24 -39.28
N CYS A 28 -6.56 8.95 -38.29
CA CYS A 28 -5.78 9.38 -37.13
C CYS A 28 -6.16 8.59 -35.88
N ARG A 29 -5.18 8.38 -35.02
CA ARG A 29 -5.37 7.96 -33.63
C ARG A 29 -5.09 9.16 -32.74
N CYS A 30 -5.98 9.36 -31.77
CA CYS A 30 -5.95 10.50 -30.86
C CYS A 30 -5.36 10.11 -29.51
N ASP A 31 -4.58 11.02 -28.93
CA ASP A 31 -4.06 10.90 -27.59
C ASP A 31 -5.18 10.96 -26.53
N HIS A 32 -4.84 10.61 -25.29
CA HIS A 32 -5.78 10.71 -24.17
C HIS A 32 -6.30 12.14 -24.01
N GLY A 33 -7.59 12.30 -23.70
CA GLY A 33 -8.26 13.60 -23.63
C GLY A 33 -8.73 14.14 -24.99
N TYR A 34 -8.58 13.36 -26.07
CA TYR A 34 -9.05 13.73 -27.41
C TYR A 34 -9.91 12.63 -28.02
N GLU A 35 -10.83 13.04 -28.89
CA GLU A 35 -11.67 12.15 -29.69
C GLU A 35 -11.47 12.38 -31.19
N LEU A 36 -11.59 11.29 -31.96
CA LEU A 36 -11.49 11.34 -33.41
C LEU A 36 -12.74 12.01 -33.99
N LEU A 37 -12.54 13.05 -34.79
CA LEU A 37 -13.65 13.72 -35.48
C LEU A 37 -14.32 12.77 -36.49
N PRO A 38 -15.58 13.02 -36.88
CA PRO A 38 -16.29 12.18 -37.84
C PRO A 38 -15.60 12.07 -39.21
N SER A 39 -14.71 13.00 -39.56
CA SER A 39 -13.86 12.92 -40.75
C SER A 39 -12.86 11.75 -40.70
N GLY A 40 -12.49 11.29 -39.50
CA GLY A 40 -11.48 10.26 -39.27
C GLY A 40 -10.03 10.76 -39.39
N THR A 41 -9.82 12.04 -39.66
CA THR A 41 -8.49 12.59 -40.03
C THR A 41 -7.93 13.58 -39.03
N SER A 42 -8.67 13.91 -37.97
CA SER A 42 -8.23 14.89 -36.98
C SER A 42 -8.85 14.62 -35.63
N CYS A 43 -8.14 15.02 -34.59
CA CYS A 43 -8.49 14.86 -33.20
C CYS A 43 -8.99 16.19 -32.65
N ARG A 44 -10.01 16.12 -31.79
CA ARG A 44 -10.51 17.26 -31.06
C ARG A 44 -10.46 16.97 -29.58
N ASP A 45 -10.10 17.97 -28.80
CA ASP A 45 -10.15 17.94 -27.36
C ASP A 45 -11.53 17.51 -26.86
N VAL A 46 -11.55 16.66 -25.84
CA VAL A 46 -12.77 16.20 -25.18
C VAL A 46 -13.04 17.15 -24.01
N ASP A 47 -14.11 17.94 -24.11
CA ASP A 47 -14.54 18.75 -22.97
C ASP A 47 -15.23 17.86 -21.93
N GLU A 48 -14.48 17.39 -20.93
CA GLU A 48 -15.05 16.54 -19.88
C GLU A 48 -16.06 17.30 -19.01
N CYS A 49 -15.97 18.63 -18.93
CA CYS A 49 -16.90 19.47 -18.17
C CYS A 49 -18.27 19.55 -18.86
N GLU A 50 -18.30 19.69 -20.19
CA GLU A 50 -19.53 19.65 -20.98
C GLU A 50 -20.16 18.25 -20.96
N ARG A 51 -19.33 17.21 -21.02
CA ARG A 51 -19.80 15.80 -21.01
C ARG A 51 -20.18 15.29 -19.63
N GLY A 52 -19.78 15.98 -18.56
CA GLY A 52 -19.98 15.54 -17.19
C GLY A 52 -19.21 14.26 -16.84
N THR A 53 -18.06 14.04 -17.47
CA THR A 53 -17.22 12.83 -17.29
C THR A 53 -16.06 13.04 -16.32
N TYR A 54 -16.10 14.12 -15.53
CA TYR A 54 -15.11 14.45 -14.51
C TYR A 54 -15.45 13.83 -13.13
N ASP A 55 -14.54 13.93 -12.17
CA ASP A 55 -14.71 13.37 -10.82
C ASP A 55 -15.88 14.01 -10.05
N VAL A 56 -16.64 13.21 -9.30
CA VAL A 56 -17.79 13.70 -8.51
C VAL A 56 -17.37 14.69 -7.41
N ASP A 57 -16.19 14.53 -6.85
CA ASP A 57 -15.60 15.41 -5.82
C ASP A 57 -14.86 16.61 -6.44
N CYS A 58 -14.97 16.81 -7.76
CA CYS A 58 -14.61 18.07 -8.41
C CYS A 58 -15.68 19.14 -8.15
N HIS A 59 -15.35 20.19 -7.40
CA HIS A 59 -16.32 21.24 -7.09
C HIS A 59 -16.67 22.12 -8.29
N ILE A 60 -15.65 22.54 -9.05
CA ILE A 60 -15.80 23.36 -10.26
C ILE A 60 -14.86 22.80 -11.31
N CYS A 61 -15.43 22.23 -12.38
CA CYS A 61 -14.68 21.70 -13.51
C CYS A 61 -14.21 22.84 -14.42
N VAL A 62 -12.96 22.74 -14.88
CA VAL A 62 -12.36 23.65 -15.86
C VAL A 62 -11.73 22.82 -16.97
N ASN A 63 -12.25 22.93 -18.19
CA ASN A 63 -11.71 22.23 -19.35
C ASN A 63 -10.36 22.83 -19.76
N LEU A 64 -9.41 21.98 -20.14
CA LEU A 64 -8.09 22.32 -20.62
C LEU A 64 -7.82 21.57 -21.93
N ILE A 65 -6.80 22.00 -22.67
CA ILE A 65 -6.38 21.25 -23.86
C ILE A 65 -5.70 19.95 -23.42
N GLY A 66 -6.30 18.81 -23.76
CA GLY A 66 -5.86 17.46 -23.43
C GLY A 66 -6.40 16.88 -22.12
N GLY A 67 -7.40 17.52 -21.51
CA GLY A 67 -8.05 17.03 -20.29
C GLY A 67 -8.68 18.16 -19.48
N HIS A 68 -8.82 18.00 -18.17
CA HIS A 68 -9.46 19.01 -17.32
C HIS A 68 -8.73 19.18 -15.99
N THR A 69 -9.13 20.20 -15.24
CA THR A 69 -8.73 20.37 -13.85
C THR A 69 -9.89 20.87 -13.01
N CYS A 70 -9.72 20.84 -11.69
CA CYS A 70 -10.75 21.22 -10.74
C CYS A 70 -10.31 22.41 -9.90
N LEU A 71 -11.23 23.36 -9.71
CA LEU A 71 -11.09 24.40 -8.70
C LEU A 71 -11.84 23.97 -7.44
N CYS A 72 -11.15 24.05 -6.31
CA CYS A 72 -11.67 23.61 -5.03
C CYS A 72 -12.19 24.80 -4.22
N ASN A 73 -13.36 24.62 -3.59
CA ASN A 73 -13.88 25.55 -2.60
C ASN A 73 -12.95 25.69 -1.39
N ASP A 74 -13.18 26.74 -0.61
CA ASP A 74 -12.44 27.02 0.62
C ASP A 74 -12.37 25.79 1.54
N THR A 75 -11.22 25.61 2.19
CA THR A 75 -10.86 24.46 3.06
C THR A 75 -10.49 23.16 2.34
N TYR A 76 -10.77 23.02 1.05
CA TYR A 76 -10.33 21.88 0.24
C TYR A 76 -9.07 22.21 -0.56
N THR A 77 -8.34 21.18 -0.97
CA THR A 77 -7.14 21.31 -1.78
C THR A 77 -7.20 20.40 -2.99
N LEU A 78 -6.58 20.80 -4.10
CA LEU A 78 -6.47 19.97 -5.29
C LEU A 78 -5.59 18.75 -5.00
N ASP A 79 -6.05 17.56 -5.40
CA ASP A 79 -5.25 16.35 -5.26
C ASP A 79 -4.15 16.28 -6.32
N THR A 80 -2.99 16.82 -5.95
CA THR A 80 -1.82 16.82 -6.84
C THR A 80 -1.18 15.45 -7.02
N LYS A 81 -1.67 14.41 -6.34
CA LYS A 81 -1.16 13.04 -6.50
C LYS A 81 -1.99 12.26 -7.52
N ASN A 82 -3.23 12.66 -7.77
CA ASN A 82 -4.16 12.02 -8.69
C ASN A 82 -4.58 13.01 -9.77
N ASN A 83 -3.65 13.31 -10.69
CA ASN A 83 -3.86 14.06 -11.93
C ASN A 83 -4.49 15.46 -11.82
N ASN A 84 -4.63 16.04 -10.62
CA ASN A 84 -5.27 17.34 -10.40
C ASN A 84 -6.77 17.39 -10.80
N GLU A 85 -7.47 16.25 -10.69
CA GLU A 85 -8.87 16.09 -11.13
C GLU A 85 -9.87 16.00 -9.96
N THR A 86 -9.39 16.00 -8.71
CA THR A 86 -10.23 15.78 -7.52
C THR A 86 -9.92 16.81 -6.43
N CYS A 87 -10.96 17.30 -5.74
CA CYS A 87 -10.78 18.10 -4.53
C CYS A 87 -10.81 17.23 -3.28
N ILE A 88 -9.74 17.31 -2.50
CA ILE A 88 -9.60 16.54 -1.26
C ILE A 88 -9.72 17.45 -0.04
N ASP A 89 -10.39 16.94 0.99
CA ASP A 89 -10.50 17.59 2.29
C ASP A 89 -9.28 17.23 3.14
N PRO A 90 -8.34 18.15 3.38
CA PRO A 90 -7.15 17.87 4.17
C PRO A 90 -7.48 17.55 5.64
N SER A 91 -8.64 18.01 6.16
CA SER A 91 -9.05 17.71 7.54
C SER A 91 -9.50 16.25 7.71
N LYS A 92 -10.05 15.64 6.66
CA LYS A 92 -10.48 14.23 6.64
C LYS A 92 -9.31 13.26 6.41
N GLN A 93 -8.18 13.74 5.89
CA GLN A 93 -6.97 12.93 5.66
C GLN A 93 -6.16 12.62 6.93
N SER A 94 -6.71 12.89 8.12
CA SER A 94 -6.08 12.51 9.40
C SER A 94 -6.28 11.03 9.79
N SER A 95 -6.86 10.17 8.95
CA SER A 95 -7.07 8.76 9.31
C SER A 95 -6.64 7.84 8.17
N THR A 96 -5.74 6.90 8.49
CA THR A 96 -5.33 5.71 7.71
C THR A 96 -4.13 5.82 6.75
N SER A 97 -2.95 6.13 7.28
CA SER A 97 -1.69 5.55 6.75
C SER A 97 -0.63 5.41 7.85
N SER A 98 -1.02 4.80 8.97
CA SER A 98 -0.05 4.43 10.01
C SER A 98 0.30 2.94 9.88
N SER A 99 1.21 2.61 8.97
CA SER A 99 1.94 1.31 8.94
C SER A 99 2.55 0.95 10.31
N ILE A 100 2.72 1.96 11.17
CA ILE A 100 3.18 1.86 12.56
C ILE A 100 2.24 1.02 13.43
N GLY A 101 0.91 1.10 13.24
CA GLY A 101 -0.06 0.34 14.05
C GLY A 101 0.05 -1.18 13.83
N ILE A 102 0.32 -1.58 12.59
CA ILE A 102 0.53 -2.99 12.22
C ILE A 102 1.84 -3.51 12.84
N ILE A 103 2.91 -2.71 12.79
CA ILE A 103 4.21 -3.09 13.34
C ILE A 103 4.13 -3.29 14.86
N ILE A 104 3.49 -2.37 15.59
CA ILE A 104 3.33 -2.48 17.06
C ILE A 104 2.52 -3.73 17.41
N GLY A 105 1.43 -3.99 16.68
CA GLY A 105 0.61 -5.20 16.87
C GLY A 105 1.40 -6.50 16.66
N MET A 106 2.22 -6.56 15.60
CA MET A 106 3.08 -7.72 15.33
C MET A 106 4.15 -7.93 16.38
N VAL A 107 4.81 -6.85 16.85
CA VAL A 107 5.83 -6.95 17.91
C VAL A 107 5.21 -7.43 19.22
N PHE A 108 4.04 -6.91 19.60
CA PHE A 108 3.35 -7.36 20.82
C PHE A 108 2.93 -8.84 20.73
N ALA A 109 2.38 -9.27 19.60
CA ALA A 109 2.03 -10.67 19.36
C ALA A 109 3.26 -11.59 19.45
N LEU A 110 4.39 -11.19 18.85
CA LEU A 110 5.65 -11.95 18.95
C LEU A 110 6.16 -12.05 20.39
N LEU A 111 6.11 -10.96 21.15
CA LEU A 111 6.50 -10.97 22.56
C LEU A 111 5.63 -11.91 23.40
N LEU A 112 4.31 -11.93 23.16
CA LEU A 112 3.40 -12.86 23.82
C LEU A 112 3.68 -14.32 23.46
N LEU A 113 3.96 -14.60 22.18
CA LEU A 113 4.32 -15.95 21.73
C LEU A 113 5.64 -16.42 22.35
N ILE A 114 6.65 -15.54 22.41
CA ILE A 114 7.94 -15.85 23.06
C ILE A 114 7.72 -16.11 24.56
N ALA A 115 6.95 -15.25 25.24
CA ALA A 115 6.66 -15.42 26.66
C ALA A 115 5.92 -16.74 26.94
N ALA A 116 4.92 -17.08 26.11
CA ALA A 116 4.20 -18.34 26.21
C ALA A 116 5.12 -19.55 25.98
N ALA A 117 5.99 -19.51 24.96
CA ALA A 117 6.95 -20.57 24.66
C ALA A 117 7.94 -20.78 25.81
N VAL A 118 8.45 -19.69 26.40
CA VAL A 118 9.34 -19.75 27.57
C VAL A 118 8.61 -20.34 28.78
N ALA A 119 7.37 -19.92 29.04
CA ALA A 119 6.56 -20.45 30.14
C ALA A 119 6.34 -21.96 29.98
N VAL A 120 5.93 -22.42 28.80
CA VAL A 120 5.76 -23.85 28.48
C VAL A 120 7.07 -24.61 28.68
N ALA A 121 8.19 -24.10 28.17
CA ALA A 121 9.50 -24.73 28.34
C ALA A 121 9.91 -24.84 29.82
N CYS A 122 9.64 -23.80 30.63
CA CYS A 122 9.88 -23.80 32.07
C CYS A 122 9.00 -24.84 32.79
N LEU A 123 7.72 -24.95 32.44
CA LEU A 123 6.80 -25.96 32.99
C LEU A 123 7.26 -27.39 32.65
N ILE A 124 7.67 -27.63 31.40
CA ILE A 124 8.23 -28.91 30.96
C ILE A 124 9.51 -29.23 31.74
N LYS A 125 10.43 -28.28 31.90
CA LYS A 125 11.66 -28.46 32.70
C LYS A 125 11.34 -28.73 34.18
N LYS A 126 10.37 -28.03 34.76
CA LYS A 126 9.93 -28.23 36.16
C LYS A 126 9.37 -29.64 36.35
N ARG A 127 8.51 -30.10 35.43
CA ARG A 127 7.95 -31.46 35.46
C ARG A 127 9.05 -32.53 35.33
N ARG A 128 9.98 -32.37 34.38
CA ARG A 128 11.14 -33.28 34.23
C ARG A 128 12.03 -33.31 35.47
N ARG A 129 12.24 -32.17 36.15
CA ARG A 129 12.99 -32.12 37.43
C ARG A 129 12.24 -32.86 38.54
N ALA A 130 10.92 -32.71 38.63
CA ALA A 130 10.11 -33.45 39.59
C ALA A 130 10.16 -34.97 39.35
N GLU A 131 10.06 -35.40 38.08
CA GLU A 131 10.21 -36.81 37.68
C GLU A 131 11.60 -37.37 38.02
N LYS A 132 12.67 -36.59 37.77
CA LYS A 132 14.04 -36.97 38.16
C LYS A 132 14.20 -37.07 39.68
N ASN A 133 13.72 -36.09 40.44
CA ASN A 133 13.83 -36.09 41.90
C ASN A 133 13.04 -37.26 42.54
N ALA A 134 11.86 -37.58 41.99
CA ALA A 134 11.09 -38.75 42.41
C ALA A 134 11.84 -40.07 42.12
N TYR A 135 12.49 -40.18 40.96
CA TYR A 135 13.33 -41.33 40.62
C TYR A 135 14.56 -41.46 41.54
N THR A 136 15.25 -40.37 41.87
CA THR A 136 16.41 -40.39 42.78
C THR A 136 15.99 -40.72 44.22
N SER A 137 14.86 -40.18 44.69
CA SER A 137 14.32 -40.47 46.03
C SER A 137 13.86 -41.92 46.16
N ALA A 138 13.41 -42.56 45.07
CA ALA A 138 13.06 -43.97 45.04
C ALA A 138 14.27 -44.92 44.99
N LYS A 139 15.50 -44.39 44.84
CA LYS A 139 16.73 -45.18 44.62
C LYS A 139 17.80 -45.00 45.72
N VAL A 140 17.54 -44.27 46.80
CA VAL A 140 18.47 -44.17 47.95
C VAL A 140 18.37 -45.46 48.79
N PRO A 141 19.44 -46.26 48.92
CA PRO A 141 19.51 -47.38 49.85
C PRO A 141 19.73 -46.88 51.29
N ASP A 142 19.27 -47.69 52.26
CA ASP A 142 19.08 -47.42 53.71
C ASP A 142 20.37 -47.18 54.53
N SER A 143 21.43 -46.60 53.96
CA SER A 143 22.76 -46.58 54.57
C SER A 143 23.45 -45.22 54.52
N GLU A 144 22.92 -44.20 55.20
CA GLU A 144 23.73 -43.07 55.71
C GLU A 144 22.94 -42.23 56.72
N LYS A 145 22.90 -42.70 57.97
CA LYS A 145 22.71 -41.85 59.15
C LYS A 145 23.97 -41.97 59.99
N MET A 146 24.77 -40.91 60.04
CA MET A 146 25.80 -40.74 61.06
C MET A 146 25.83 -39.26 61.47
N GLU A 147 25.62 -39.03 62.77
CA GLU A 147 25.48 -37.73 63.46
C GLU A 147 26.81 -36.95 63.54
N PRO A 148 26.79 -35.61 63.73
CA PRO A 148 27.97 -34.83 64.05
C PRO A 148 28.14 -34.60 65.57
N ASN A 149 29.30 -34.97 66.12
CA ASN A 149 29.92 -34.35 67.31
C ASN A 149 30.98 -33.32 66.80
N GLU A 150 31.60 -32.40 67.53
CA GLU A 150 31.62 -31.94 68.92
C GLU A 150 32.43 -30.61 68.91
N TYR A 151 32.17 -29.72 69.87
CA TYR A 151 33.02 -28.65 70.42
C TYR A 151 33.71 -27.59 69.52
N GLU A 152 33.39 -26.32 69.79
CA GLU A 152 34.41 -25.27 69.94
C GLU A 152 34.10 -24.40 71.19
N GLU A 153 35.15 -24.15 71.96
CA GLU A 153 35.24 -23.60 73.32
C GLU A 153 35.20 -22.05 73.39
N LEU A 154 34.79 -21.58 74.58
CA LEU A 154 35.27 -20.40 75.34
C LEU A 154 35.84 -19.18 74.58
N GLN A 155 35.09 -18.08 74.61
CA GLN A 155 35.52 -16.78 75.19
C GLN A 155 34.34 -15.86 75.46
#